data_AF-A0A843CYV0-F1
#
_entry.id   AF-A0A843CYV0-F1
#
_cell.length_a   1.000
_cell.length_b   1.000
_cell.length_c   1.000
_cell.angle_alpha   90.00
_cell.angle_beta   90.00
_cell.angle_gamma   90.00
#
_symmetry.space_group_name_H-M   'P 1'
#
loop_
_entity.id
_entity.type
_entity.pdbx_description
1 polymer ?
#
loop_
_entity_poly.entity_id
_entity_poly.type
_entity_poly.pdbx_seq_one_letter_code
_entity_poly.pdbx_strand_id
1 'polypeptide(L)'
;MSNFHFLTENPRYNLFAAAAVDAENLLELSPSMSAAASRKALELAVKWVYAADKTLSPPYRDNIQSLIHEPSFRFAVDRDTWQVLPYIIKLGNIAVHTEKQISRTDAVNSLSALFHFIQWIDCVYGETYTRRTFSEKDIPKGISPDILTTHTRTIQQKESEIETLQNQIRALAEEYETRKKENTKTRTIP
;
A
#
# COMPACT_ATOMS: atom_id res chain seq x y z
N MET A 1 -14.10 -4.10 -18.90
CA MET A 1 -14.19 -4.24 -17.43
C MET A 1 -12.79 -4.05 -16.90
N SER A 2 -12.59 -3.40 -15.74
CA SER A 2 -11.24 -3.16 -15.21
C SER A 2 -10.60 -4.46 -14.71
N ASN A 3 -9.27 -4.46 -14.53
CA ASN A 3 -8.54 -5.69 -14.18
C ASN A 3 -8.99 -6.26 -12.82
N PHE A 4 -9.31 -5.41 -11.83
CA PHE A 4 -9.65 -5.86 -10.48
C PHE A 4 -11.15 -5.93 -10.18
N HIS A 5 -12.02 -5.58 -11.13
CA HIS A 5 -13.46 -5.48 -10.88
C HIS A 5 -14.08 -6.80 -10.38
N PHE A 6 -13.61 -7.94 -10.88
CA PHE A 6 -14.11 -9.27 -10.50
C PHE A 6 -14.00 -9.57 -8.98
N LEU A 7 -13.10 -8.87 -8.26
CA LEU A 7 -12.96 -9.02 -6.82
C LEU A 7 -14.17 -8.48 -6.06
N THR A 8 -14.87 -7.50 -6.63
CA THR A 8 -16.03 -6.86 -6.01
C THR A 8 -17.28 -7.75 -6.07
N GLU A 9 -17.28 -8.75 -6.94
CA GLU A 9 -18.38 -9.72 -7.08
C GLU A 9 -18.31 -10.82 -6.01
N ASN A 10 -17.17 -10.99 -5.33
CA ASN A 10 -16.96 -12.04 -4.33
C ASN A 10 -16.72 -11.46 -2.93
N PRO A 11 -17.66 -11.61 -1.99
CA PRO A 11 -17.54 -11.07 -0.62
C PRO A 11 -16.32 -11.54 0.16
N ARG A 12 -15.72 -12.68 -0.21
CA ARG A 12 -14.51 -13.19 0.45
C ARG A 12 -13.32 -12.26 0.31
N TYR A 13 -13.24 -11.54 -0.80
CA TYR A 13 -12.12 -10.66 -1.12
C TYR A 13 -12.30 -9.24 -0.59
N ASN A 14 -13.39 -8.96 0.15
CA ASN A 14 -13.71 -7.62 0.68
C ASN A 14 -12.56 -6.97 1.47
N LEU A 15 -11.67 -7.75 2.09
CA LEU A 15 -10.53 -7.22 2.84
C LEU A 15 -9.55 -6.43 1.96
N PHE A 16 -9.40 -6.80 0.68
CA PHE A 16 -8.41 -6.19 -0.22
C PHE A 16 -8.97 -5.73 -1.57
N ALA A 17 -10.20 -6.13 -1.93
CA ALA A 17 -10.83 -5.83 -3.22
C ALA A 17 -10.87 -4.32 -3.51
N ALA A 18 -11.37 -3.52 -2.57
CA ALA A 18 -11.45 -2.07 -2.71
C ALA A 18 -10.06 -1.46 -2.93
N ALA A 19 -9.07 -1.86 -2.14
CA ALA A 19 -7.70 -1.36 -2.26
C ALA A 19 -7.05 -1.71 -3.61
N ALA A 20 -7.34 -2.89 -4.17
CA ALA A 20 -6.83 -3.29 -5.48
C ALA A 20 -7.48 -2.48 -6.62
N VAL A 21 -8.79 -2.25 -6.54
CA VAL A 21 -9.53 -1.40 -7.49
C VAL A 21 -9.05 0.05 -7.40
N ASP A 22 -8.85 0.59 -6.20
CA ASP A 22 -8.33 1.94 -6.00
C ASP A 22 -6.93 2.09 -6.57
N ALA A 23 -6.05 1.09 -6.38
CA ALA A 23 -4.71 1.11 -6.94
C ALA A 23 -4.72 1.27 -8.47
N GLU A 24 -5.64 0.61 -9.15
CA GLU A 24 -5.83 0.71 -10.59
C GLU A 24 -6.37 2.08 -11.01
N ASN A 25 -7.41 2.57 -10.33
CA ASN A 25 -8.04 3.86 -10.63
C ASN A 25 -7.12 5.07 -10.39
N LEU A 26 -6.16 4.95 -9.47
CA LEU A 26 -5.22 6.01 -9.14
C LEU A 26 -4.09 6.19 -10.15
N LEU A 27 -3.90 5.25 -11.09
CA LEU A 27 -2.76 5.29 -12.02
C LEU A 27 -2.74 6.57 -12.86
N GLU A 28 -3.89 6.95 -13.41
CA GLU A 28 -4.00 8.11 -14.29
C GLU A 28 -3.90 9.44 -13.53
N LEU A 29 -4.23 9.44 -12.22
CA LEU A 29 -4.02 10.60 -11.36
C LEU A 29 -2.54 10.76 -11.00
N SER A 30 -1.92 9.68 -10.54
CA SER A 30 -0.53 9.70 -10.09
C SER A 30 0.03 8.27 -10.04
N PRO A 31 1.09 7.97 -10.82
CA PRO A 31 1.81 6.70 -10.72
C PRO A 31 2.31 6.41 -9.29
N SER A 32 2.72 7.43 -8.54
CA SER A 32 3.14 7.26 -7.15
C SER A 32 1.98 6.83 -6.25
N MET A 33 0.79 7.45 -6.40
CA MET A 33 -0.39 7.04 -5.62
C MET A 33 -0.81 5.60 -5.95
N SER A 34 -0.80 5.23 -7.23
CA SER A 34 -1.09 3.86 -7.67
C SER A 34 -0.09 2.84 -7.10
N ALA A 35 1.21 3.15 -7.10
CA ALA A 35 2.22 2.28 -6.49
C ALA A 35 2.06 2.14 -4.97
N ALA A 36 1.75 3.23 -4.26
CA ALA A 36 1.48 3.21 -2.82
C ALA A 36 0.23 2.37 -2.50
N ALA A 37 -0.85 2.57 -3.26
CA ALA A 37 -2.08 1.80 -3.14
C ALA A 37 -1.87 0.32 -3.48
N SER A 38 -1.05 0.00 -4.48
CA SER A 38 -0.69 -1.39 -4.83
C SER A 38 -0.01 -2.12 -3.67
N ARG A 39 0.92 -1.45 -2.98
CA ARG A 39 1.55 -1.99 -1.76
C ARG A 39 0.53 -2.21 -0.64
N LYS A 40 -0.42 -1.28 -0.46
CA LYS A 40 -1.47 -1.43 0.55
C LYS A 40 -2.40 -2.61 0.23
N ALA A 41 -2.80 -2.75 -1.03
CA ALA A 41 -3.60 -3.88 -1.51
C ALA A 41 -2.86 -5.21 -1.31
N LEU A 42 -1.56 -5.26 -1.64
CA LEU A 42 -0.72 -6.43 -1.37
C LEU A 42 -0.69 -6.77 0.12
N GLU A 43 -0.49 -5.78 0.99
CA GLU A 43 -0.45 -6.02 2.44
C GLU A 43 -1.77 -6.62 2.96
N LEU A 44 -2.91 -6.09 2.51
CA LEU A 44 -4.22 -6.60 2.87
C LEU A 44 -4.46 -8.02 2.30
N ALA A 45 -4.03 -8.27 1.06
CA ALA A 45 -4.14 -9.58 0.44
C ALA A 45 -3.27 -10.63 1.14
N VAL A 46 -2.04 -10.29 1.53
CA VAL A 46 -1.19 -11.18 2.33
C VAL A 46 -1.83 -11.47 3.69
N LYS A 47 -2.33 -10.44 4.39
CA LYS A 47 -3.05 -10.62 5.66
C LYS A 47 -4.30 -11.49 5.50
N TRP A 48 -5.00 -11.38 4.36
CA TRP A 48 -6.11 -12.26 4.02
C TRP A 48 -5.66 -13.72 3.94
N VAL A 49 -4.55 -13.99 3.25
CA VAL A 49 -4.00 -15.35 3.10
C VAL A 49 -3.65 -15.96 4.45
N TYR A 50 -2.98 -15.21 5.33
CA TYR A 50 -2.70 -15.66 6.71
C TYR A 50 -3.96 -15.93 7.53
N ALA A 51 -5.04 -15.18 7.29
CA ALA A 51 -6.32 -15.41 7.97
C ALA A 51 -7.08 -16.63 7.40
N ALA A 52 -6.97 -16.87 6.09
CA ALA A 52 -7.64 -17.95 5.39
C ALA A 52 -6.93 -19.31 5.55
N ASP A 53 -5.59 -19.30 5.63
CA ASP A 53 -4.75 -20.49 5.64
C ASP A 53 -4.11 -20.72 7.02
N LYS A 54 -4.69 -21.66 7.79
CA LYS A 54 -4.22 -22.02 9.12
C LYS A 54 -2.92 -22.81 9.14
N THR A 55 -2.40 -23.22 7.98
CA THR A 55 -1.08 -23.88 7.91
C THR A 55 0.06 -22.87 7.97
N LEU A 56 -0.24 -21.59 7.79
CA LEU A 56 0.74 -20.51 7.85
C LEU A 56 1.05 -20.09 9.29
N SER A 57 2.33 -19.93 9.58
CA SER A 57 2.84 -19.47 10.86
C SER A 57 3.07 -17.96 10.82
N PRO A 58 2.44 -17.16 11.71
CA PRO A 58 2.66 -15.73 11.70
C PRO A 58 4.11 -15.39 12.12
N PRO A 59 4.76 -14.41 11.48
CA PRO A 59 6.08 -13.95 11.88
C PRO A 59 6.03 -13.17 13.21
N TYR A 60 7.17 -13.02 13.88
CA TYR A 60 7.28 -12.23 15.11
C TYR A 60 6.87 -10.76 14.95
N ARG A 61 7.17 -10.15 13.79
CA ARG A 61 6.78 -8.76 13.49
C ARG A 61 5.65 -8.76 12.47
N ASP A 62 4.54 -8.11 12.81
CA ASP A 62 3.42 -7.88 11.87
C ASP A 62 3.72 -6.69 10.95
N ASN A 63 4.54 -6.95 9.93
CA ASN A 63 4.73 -6.03 8.81
C ASN A 63 4.89 -6.81 7.51
N ILE A 64 4.57 -6.19 6.37
CA ILE A 64 4.53 -6.87 5.08
C ILE A 64 5.86 -7.54 4.68
N GLN A 65 6.99 -6.94 5.03
CA GLN A 65 8.31 -7.52 4.74
C GLN A 65 8.48 -8.84 5.51
N SER A 66 8.17 -8.83 6.80
CA SER A 66 8.24 -10.03 7.64
C SER A 66 7.24 -11.10 7.19
N LEU A 67 6.03 -10.71 6.78
CA LEU A 67 4.99 -11.64 6.32
C LEU A 67 5.38 -12.36 5.03
N ILE A 68 5.92 -11.68 4.01
CA ILE A 68 6.27 -12.35 2.75
C ILE A 68 7.53 -13.22 2.86
N HIS A 69 8.41 -12.94 3.81
CA HIS A 69 9.67 -13.68 4.00
C HIS A 69 9.58 -14.79 5.04
N GLU A 70 8.45 -14.92 5.73
CA GLU A 70 8.22 -16.02 6.64
C GLU A 70 8.24 -17.35 5.85
N PRO A 71 8.95 -18.39 6.33
CA PRO A 71 9.12 -19.65 5.62
C PRO A 71 7.82 -20.32 5.16
N SER A 72 6.82 -20.47 6.04
CA SER A 72 5.56 -21.14 5.69
C SER A 72 4.84 -20.42 4.53
N PHE A 73 4.81 -19.09 4.53
CA PHE A 73 4.27 -18.31 3.42
C PHE A 73 5.14 -18.42 2.17
N ARG A 74 6.46 -18.29 2.31
CA ARG A 74 7.42 -18.35 1.19
C ARG A 74 7.34 -19.67 0.43
N PHE A 75 7.09 -20.77 1.13
CA PHE A 75 7.00 -22.11 0.53
C PHE A 75 5.59 -22.46 0.05
N ALA A 76 4.55 -21.85 0.61
CA ALA A 76 3.17 -22.00 0.13
C ALA A 76 2.94 -21.30 -1.22
N VAL A 77 3.51 -20.11 -1.39
CA VAL A 77 3.42 -19.35 -2.65
C VAL A 77 4.43 -19.88 -3.65
N ASP A 78 4.00 -20.11 -4.90
CA ASP A 78 4.92 -20.55 -5.95
C ASP A 78 6.01 -19.51 -6.22
N ARG A 79 7.15 -19.97 -6.75
CA ARG A 79 8.33 -19.12 -6.91
C ARG A 79 8.07 -17.91 -7.81
N ASP A 80 7.27 -18.07 -8.86
CA ASP A 80 7.06 -17.02 -9.85
C ASP A 80 6.10 -15.94 -9.34
N THR A 81 5.11 -16.35 -8.55
CA THR A 81 4.24 -15.43 -7.82
C THR A 81 5.01 -14.69 -6.72
N TRP A 82 5.85 -15.41 -5.96
CA TRP A 82 6.54 -14.80 -4.83
C TRP A 82 7.58 -13.75 -5.25
N GLN A 83 8.33 -14.00 -6.33
CA GLN A 83 9.46 -13.14 -6.73
C GLN A 83 9.05 -11.71 -7.10
N VAL A 84 7.77 -11.46 -7.44
CA VAL A 84 7.28 -10.13 -7.79
C VAL A 84 6.81 -9.33 -6.57
N LEU A 85 6.53 -9.96 -5.42
CA LEU A 85 6.04 -9.27 -4.22
C LEU A 85 7.04 -8.23 -3.67
N PRO A 86 8.35 -8.53 -3.57
CA PRO A 86 9.33 -7.53 -3.11
C PRO A 86 9.40 -6.29 -3.99
N TYR A 87 9.10 -6.41 -5.30
CA TYR A 87 9.07 -5.26 -6.21
C TYR A 87 7.94 -4.29 -5.84
N ILE A 88 6.72 -4.80 -5.61
CA ILE A 88 5.56 -4.00 -5.19
C ILE A 88 5.87 -3.27 -3.88
N ILE A 89 6.45 -3.97 -2.89
CA ILE A 89 6.81 -3.38 -1.59
C ILE A 89 7.84 -2.27 -1.78
N LYS A 90 8.91 -2.53 -2.55
CA LYS A 90 9.97 -1.57 -2.80
C LYS A 90 9.44 -0.32 -3.49
N LEU A 91 8.66 -0.48 -4.56
CA LEU A 91 8.12 0.64 -5.32
C LEU A 91 7.13 1.46 -4.48
N GLY A 92 6.24 0.81 -3.73
CA GLY A 92 5.33 1.49 -2.82
C GLY A 92 6.04 2.24 -1.68
N ASN A 93 7.15 1.70 -1.16
CA ASN A 93 7.97 2.42 -0.18
C ASN A 93 8.62 3.67 -0.78
N ILE A 94 9.12 3.58 -2.02
CA ILE A 94 9.67 4.74 -2.75
C ILE A 94 8.57 5.79 -2.93
N ALA A 95 7.35 5.37 -3.30
CA ALA A 95 6.21 6.26 -3.54
C ALA A 95 5.81 7.09 -2.33
N VAL A 96 5.92 6.51 -1.13
CA VAL A 96 5.46 7.14 0.12
C VAL A 96 6.57 7.91 0.82
N HIS A 97 7.81 7.43 0.77
CA HIS A 97 8.89 7.94 1.62
C HIS A 97 9.98 8.70 0.88
N THR A 98 9.94 8.73 -0.46
CA THR A 98 10.97 9.38 -1.27
C THR A 98 10.35 10.40 -2.20
N GLU A 99 11.07 11.50 -2.48
CA GLU A 99 10.69 12.48 -3.51
C GLU A 99 10.96 11.98 -4.94
N LYS A 100 11.35 10.70 -5.10
CA LYS A 100 11.62 10.10 -6.41
C LYS A 100 10.32 9.97 -7.19
N GLN A 101 10.32 10.52 -8.41
CA GLN A 101 9.22 10.31 -9.34
C GLN A 101 9.16 8.84 -9.78
N ILE A 102 7.96 8.26 -9.70
CA ILE A 102 7.67 6.93 -10.20
C ILE A 102 7.13 7.06 -11.62
N SER A 103 7.68 6.27 -12.54
CA SER A 103 7.20 6.26 -13.92
C SER A 103 5.84 5.53 -14.01
N ARG A 104 5.02 5.90 -15.00
CA ARG A 104 3.77 5.17 -15.28
C ARG A 104 4.03 3.69 -15.54
N THR A 105 5.11 3.37 -16.27
CA THR A 105 5.53 1.99 -16.55
C THR A 105 5.81 1.19 -15.28
N ASP A 106 6.50 1.78 -14.31
CA ASP A 106 6.75 1.12 -13.02
C ASP A 106 5.46 0.86 -12.25
N ALA A 107 4.55 1.83 -12.24
CA ALA A 107 3.24 1.66 -11.58
C ALA A 107 2.39 0.59 -12.28
N VAL A 108 2.36 0.54 -13.61
CA VAL A 108 1.70 -0.54 -14.38
C VAL A 108 2.33 -1.90 -14.06
N ASN A 109 3.66 -2.00 -13.97
CA ASN A 109 4.34 -3.23 -13.58
C ASN A 109 3.96 -3.66 -12.15
N SER A 110 3.81 -2.70 -11.23
CA SER A 110 3.35 -2.99 -9.87
C SER A 110 1.91 -3.49 -9.83
N LEU A 111 1.01 -2.92 -10.65
CA LEU A 111 -0.38 -3.40 -10.80
C LEU A 111 -0.43 -4.80 -11.40
N SER A 112 0.36 -5.06 -12.44
CA SER A 112 0.47 -6.38 -13.06
C SER A 112 0.99 -7.44 -12.08
N ALA A 113 2.02 -7.11 -11.30
CA ALA A 113 2.54 -7.97 -10.24
C ALA A 113 1.49 -8.25 -9.14
N LEU A 114 0.75 -7.22 -8.71
CA LEU A 114 -0.35 -7.37 -7.75
C LEU A 114 -1.44 -8.28 -8.30
N PHE A 115 -1.83 -8.07 -9.57
CA PHE A 115 -2.81 -8.90 -10.26
C PHE A 115 -2.37 -10.37 -10.31
N HIS A 116 -1.09 -10.63 -10.61
CA HIS A 116 -0.55 -11.97 -10.62
C HIS A 116 -0.68 -12.67 -9.25
N PHE A 117 -0.35 -11.97 -8.16
CA PHE A 117 -0.53 -12.50 -6.80
C PHE A 117 -2.01 -12.76 -6.48
N ILE A 118 -2.91 -11.88 -6.90
CA ILE A 118 -4.35 -12.06 -6.69
C ILE A 118 -4.89 -13.25 -7.51
N GLN A 119 -4.38 -13.48 -8.72
CA GLN A 119 -4.72 -14.68 -9.51
C GLN A 119 -4.28 -15.95 -8.79
N TRP A 120 -3.11 -15.94 -8.13
CA TRP A 120 -2.67 -17.06 -7.29
C TRP A 120 -3.64 -17.28 -6.12
N ILE A 121 -4.07 -16.22 -5.42
CA ILE A 121 -5.07 -16.31 -4.34
C ILE A 121 -6.38 -16.93 -4.86
N ASP A 122 -6.93 -16.41 -5.97
CA ASP A 122 -8.19 -16.90 -6.56
C ASP A 122 -8.06 -18.34 -7.06
N CYS A 123 -6.88 -18.73 -7.53
CA CYS A 123 -6.60 -20.09 -7.98
C CYS A 123 -6.51 -21.10 -6.81
N VAL A 124 -5.91 -20.72 -5.69
CA VAL A 124 -5.69 -21.63 -4.55
C VAL A 124 -6.90 -21.68 -3.62
N TYR A 125 -7.54 -20.54 -3.37
CA TYR A 125 -8.60 -20.40 -2.36
C TYR A 125 -9.99 -20.07 -2.94
N GLY A 126 -10.10 -19.81 -4.24
CA GLY A 126 -11.38 -19.53 -4.89
C GLY A 126 -12.23 -20.78 -5.14
N GLU A 127 -13.55 -20.63 -5.14
CA GLU A 127 -14.48 -21.72 -5.44
C GLU A 127 -14.55 -22.07 -6.93
N THR A 128 -14.57 -21.04 -7.77
CA THR A 128 -14.70 -21.16 -9.23
C THR A 128 -13.64 -20.30 -9.89
N TYR A 129 -12.41 -20.81 -9.92
CA TYR A 129 -11.29 -20.09 -10.52
C TYR A 129 -11.50 -19.96 -12.04
N THR A 130 -11.40 -18.73 -12.53
CA THR A 130 -11.31 -18.43 -13.95
C THR A 130 -9.98 -17.74 -14.21
N ARG A 131 -9.16 -18.33 -15.09
CA ARG A 131 -7.89 -17.72 -15.49
C ARG A 131 -8.15 -16.38 -16.17
N ARG A 132 -7.58 -15.33 -15.62
CA ARG A 132 -7.62 -13.97 -16.18
C ARG A 132 -6.20 -13.49 -16.46
N THR A 133 -6.07 -12.51 -17.34
CA THR A 133 -4.78 -11.90 -17.70
C THR A 133 -4.85 -10.40 -17.48
N PHE A 134 -3.79 -9.83 -16.92
CA PHE A 134 -3.66 -8.39 -16.79
C PHE A 134 -3.54 -7.74 -18.17
N SER A 135 -4.24 -6.63 -18.37
CA SER A 135 -4.23 -5.87 -19.61
C SER A 135 -4.22 -4.39 -19.28
N GLU A 136 -3.17 -3.71 -19.75
CA GLU A 136 -3.01 -2.26 -19.56
C GLU A 136 -4.14 -1.46 -20.24
N LYS A 137 -4.77 -2.03 -21.28
CA LYS A 137 -5.88 -1.39 -22.00
C LYS A 137 -7.16 -1.30 -21.17
N ASP A 138 -7.28 -2.17 -20.17
CA ASP A 138 -8.44 -2.25 -19.28
C ASP A 138 -8.31 -1.34 -18.06
N ILE A 139 -7.16 -0.67 -17.90
CA ILE A 139 -6.97 0.33 -16.85
C ILE A 139 -7.90 1.52 -17.10
N PRO A 140 -8.73 1.92 -16.12
CA PRO A 140 -9.63 3.05 -16.25
C PRO A 140 -8.87 4.34 -16.57
N LYS A 141 -9.29 5.01 -17.65
CA LYS A 141 -8.69 6.28 -18.11
C LYS A 141 -9.23 7.53 -17.41
N GLY A 142 -10.19 7.35 -16.51
CA GLY A 142 -10.86 8.41 -15.79
C GLY A 142 -10.89 8.08 -14.31
N ILE A 143 -10.80 9.11 -13.48
CA ILE A 143 -10.88 8.95 -12.03
C ILE A 143 -12.36 8.98 -11.65
N SER A 144 -12.80 8.04 -10.81
CA SER A 144 -14.17 8.10 -10.31
C SER A 144 -14.33 9.35 -9.42
N PRO A 145 -15.45 10.07 -9.51
CA PRO A 145 -15.69 11.24 -8.68
C PRO A 145 -15.66 10.92 -7.18
N ASP A 146 -16.03 9.69 -6.81
CA ASP A 146 -16.02 9.22 -5.42
C ASP A 146 -14.59 9.10 -4.86
N ILE A 147 -13.67 8.55 -5.64
CA ILE A 147 -12.23 8.46 -5.29
C ILE A 147 -11.64 9.86 -5.17
N LEU A 148 -11.95 10.76 -6.11
CA LEU A 148 -11.53 12.17 -6.04
C LEU A 148 -12.01 12.82 -4.74
N THR A 149 -13.31 12.72 -4.42
CA THR A 149 -13.86 13.34 -3.21
C THR A 149 -13.24 12.79 -1.92
N THR A 150 -13.02 11.48 -1.85
CA THR A 150 -12.39 10.82 -0.70
C THR A 150 -10.96 11.30 -0.49
N HIS A 151 -10.18 11.38 -1.57
CA HIS A 151 -8.81 11.89 -1.51
C HIS A 151 -8.76 13.37 -1.15
N THR A 152 -9.60 14.21 -1.76
CA THR A 152 -9.68 15.64 -1.43
C THR A 152 -10.02 15.85 0.04
N ARG A 153 -10.99 15.09 0.57
CA ARG A 153 -11.35 15.15 1.99
C ARG A 153 -10.19 14.74 2.90
N THR A 154 -9.47 13.69 2.54
CA THR A 154 -8.29 13.24 3.31
C THR A 154 -7.18 14.28 3.32
N ILE A 155 -6.94 14.96 2.18
CA ILE A 155 -5.96 16.04 2.07
C ILE A 155 -6.36 17.21 2.99
N GLN A 156 -7.61 17.67 2.92
CA GLN A 156 -8.11 18.76 3.76
C GLN A 156 -8.01 18.44 5.26
N GLN A 157 -8.31 17.21 5.66
CA GLN A 157 -8.16 16.78 7.05
C GLN A 157 -6.69 16.85 7.49
N LYS A 158 -5.75 16.32 6.68
CA LYS A 158 -4.32 16.37 7.00
C LYS A 158 -3.77 17.79 7.05
N GLU A 159 -4.20 18.68 6.16
CA GLU A 159 -3.81 20.09 6.16
C GLU A 159 -4.26 20.78 7.46
N SER A 160 -5.51 20.53 7.89
CA SER A 160 -6.01 21.07 9.16
C SER A 160 -5.24 20.53 10.37
N GLU A 161 -4.88 19.25 10.36
CA GLU A 161 -4.09 18.63 11.42
C GLU A 161 -2.67 19.22 11.46
N ILE A 162 -2.02 19.40 10.30
CA ILE A 162 -0.72 20.07 10.20
C ILE A 162 -0.77 21.47 10.78
N GLU A 163 -1.80 22.26 10.45
CA GLU A 163 -1.96 23.61 10.98
C GLU A 163 -2.11 23.60 12.52
N THR A 164 -2.92 22.69 13.07
CA THR A 164 -3.08 22.57 14.53
C THR A 164 -1.77 22.21 15.22
N LEU A 165 -1.01 21.23 14.68
CA LEU A 165 0.28 20.83 15.21
C LEU A 165 1.31 21.97 15.12
N GLN A 166 1.34 22.70 14.01
CA GLN A 166 2.21 23.87 13.86
C GLN A 166 1.90 24.97 14.87
N ASN A 167 0.61 25.21 15.17
CA ASN A 167 0.19 26.17 16.19
C ASN A 167 0.57 25.72 17.61
N GLN A 168 0.42 24.42 17.92
CA GLN A 168 0.88 23.86 19.20
C GLN A 168 2.40 24.00 19.37
N ILE A 169 3.18 23.71 18.32
CA ILE A 169 4.64 23.90 18.33
C ILE A 169 4.99 25.38 18.55
N ARG A 170 4.26 26.30 17.92
CA ARG A 170 4.47 27.75 18.07
C ARG A 170 4.18 28.23 19.49
N ALA A 171 3.14 27.71 20.14
CA ALA A 171 2.81 28.05 21.52
C ALA A 171 3.89 27.57 22.51
N LEU A 172 4.53 26.42 22.22
CA LEU A 172 5.62 25.86 23.03
C LEU A 172 7.01 26.44 22.68
N ALA A 173 7.11 27.33 21.69
CA ALA A 173 8.38 27.81 21.16
C ALA A 173 9.24 28.53 22.22
N GLU A 174 8.62 29.30 23.11
CA GLU A 174 9.33 30.03 24.18
C GLU A 174 9.93 29.08 25.23
N GLU A 175 9.21 28.01 25.59
CA GLU A 175 9.71 26.93 26.47
C GLU A 175 10.85 26.17 25.81
N TYR A 176 10.74 25.86 24.51
CA TYR A 176 11.81 25.22 23.76
C TYR A 176 13.07 26.09 23.69
N GLU A 177 12.93 27.41 23.50
CA GLU A 177 14.05 28.35 23.48
C GLU A 177 14.76 28.46 24.84
N THR A 178 14.01 28.52 25.94
CA THR A 178 14.58 28.53 27.30
C THR A 178 15.31 27.23 27.61
N ARG A 179 14.64 26.09 27.38
CA ARG A 179 15.23 24.76 27.62
C ARG A 179 16.44 24.48 26.72
N LYS A 180 16.45 24.98 25.48
CA LYS A 180 17.61 24.90 24.57
C LYS A 180 18.80 25.71 25.10
N LYS A 181 18.59 26.91 25.64
CA LYS A 181 19.66 27.72 26.26
C LYS A 181 20.25 27.04 27.49
N GLU A 182 19.41 26.45 28.34
CA GLU A 182 19.87 25.68 29.51
C GLU A 182 20.67 24.44 29.11
N ASN A 183 20.16 23.64 28.17
CA ASN A 183 20.83 22.44 27.66
C ASN A 183 22.16 22.75 26.95
N THR A 184 22.27 23.91 26.29
CA THR A 184 23.52 24.32 25.63
C THR A 184 24.58 24.70 26.66
N LYS A 185 24.18 25.35 27.77
CA LYS A 185 25.08 25.66 28.88
C LYS A 185 25.58 24.40 29.57
N THR A 186 24.72 23.41 29.81
CA THR A 186 25.11 22.14 30.45
C THR A 186 25.88 21.19 29.53
N ARG A 187 25.67 21.25 28.21
CA ARG A 187 26.45 20.49 27.21
C ARG A 187 27.89 21.00 27.06
N THR A 188 28.12 22.27 27.37
CA THR A 188 29.47 22.85 27.38
C THR A 188 30.10 22.57 28.74
N ILE A 189 30.60 21.35 28.95
CA ILE A 189 31.42 20.99 30.11
C ILE A 189 32.88 21.37 29.80
N PRO A 190 33.67 21.86 30.78
CA PRO A 190 35.05 22.34 30.58
C PRO A 190 36.01 21.34 29.92
#